data_AF-A0A352RSH8-F1
#
_entry.id   AF-A0A352RSH8-F1
#
_cell.length_a   1.000
_cell.length_b   1.000
_cell.length_c   1.000
_cell.angle_alpha   90.00
_cell.angle_beta   90.00
_cell.angle_gamma   90.00
#
_symmetry.space_group_name_H-M   'P 1'
#
loop_
_entity.id
_entity.type
_entity.pdbx_description
1 polymer ?
#
loop_
_entity_poly.entity_id
_entity_poly.type
_entity_poly.pdbx_seq_one_letter_code
_entity_poly.pdbx_strand_id
1 'polypeptide(L)' 'MLLYLHGFRSSPQSFKSRVVQDRMRAWGVEKYFACPMLNVSPTLAIAQAEAAIRGARAGGET' A
#
# COMPACT_ATOMS: atom_id res chain seq x y z
N MET A 1 2.05 -8.69 3.67
CA MET A 1 1.98 -7.41 2.93
C MET A 1 1.75 -6.28 3.92
N LEU A 2 2.44 -5.15 3.76
CA LEU A 2 2.13 -3.87 4.39
C LEU A 2 1.51 -2.95 3.33
N LEU A 3 0.21 -2.69 3.45
CA LEU A 3 -0.51 -1.77 2.56
C LEU A 3 -0.57 -0.38 3.20
N TYR A 4 0.14 0.58 2.60
CA TYR A 4 0.13 1.98 3.03
C TYR A 4 -0.90 2.78 2.21
N LEU A 5 -1.87 3.38 2.88
CA LEU A 5 -2.87 4.26 2.28
C LEU A 5 -2.46 5.72 2.51
N HIS A 6 -2.17 6.46 1.43
CA HIS A 6 -1.79 7.87 1.55
C HIS A 6 -3.00 8.76 1.91
N GLY A 7 -2.74 9.93 2.47
CA GLY A 7 -3.78 10.90 2.82
C GLY A 7 -4.47 11.55 1.61
N PHE A 8 -5.51 12.36 1.88
CA PHE A 8 -6.26 13.07 0.85
C PHE A 8 -5.36 13.94 -0.04
N ARG A 9 -5.54 13.82 -1.36
CA ARG A 9 -4.73 14.50 -2.41
C ARG A 9 -3.21 14.33 -2.25
N SER A 10 -2.78 13.30 -1.54
CA SER A 10 -1.38 12.89 -1.47
C SER A 10 -1.07 11.86 -2.56
N SER A 11 0.08 11.20 -2.47
CA SER A 11 0.50 10.20 -3.46
C SER A 11 1.34 9.09 -2.82
N PRO A 12 1.63 8.01 -3.57
CA PRO A 12 2.60 7.00 -3.17
C PRO A 12 3.99 7.55 -2.83
N GLN A 13 4.34 8.74 -3.34
CA GLN A 13 5.61 9.43 -3.05
C GLN A 13 5.49 10.41 -1.88
N SER A 14 4.43 10.36 -1.07
CA SER A 14 4.36 11.15 0.16
C SER A 14 5.60 10.90 1.03
N PHE A 15 6.03 11.92 1.79
CA PHE A 15 7.19 11.80 2.67
C PHE A 15 7.07 10.59 3.61
N LYS A 16 5.89 10.41 4.22
CA LYS A 16 5.62 9.29 5.13
C LYS A 16 5.70 7.93 4.43
N SER A 17 5.17 7.81 3.21
CA SER A 17 5.26 6.57 2.42
C SER A 17 6.71 6.20 2.13
N ARG A 18 7.54 7.17 1.72
CA ARG A 18 8.97 6.97 1.47
C ARG A 18 9.72 6.51 2.71
N VAL A 19 9.48 7.13 3.87
CA VAL A 19 10.11 6.71 5.14
C VAL A 19 9.77 5.26 5.49
N VAL A 20 8.51 4.85 5.32
CA VAL A 20 8.12 3.45 5.55
C VAL A 20 8.79 2.51 4.55
N GLN A 21 8.80 2.88 3.26
CA GLN A 21 9.43 2.10 2.20
C GLN A 21 10.93 1.91 2.44
N ASP A 22 11.65 2.98 2.80
CA ASP A 22 13.08 2.95 3.08
C ASP A 22 13.38 2.06 4.30
N ARG A 23 12.52 2.12 5.33
CA ARG A 23 12.66 1.24 6.50
C ARG A 23 12.46 -0.24 6.13
N MET A 24 11.47 -0.55 5.30
CA MET A 24 11.24 -1.92 4.84
C MET A 24 12.37 -2.43 3.95
N ARG A 25 12.95 -1.56 3.10
CA ARG A 25 14.14 -1.86 2.30
C ARG A 25 15.35 -2.14 3.18
N ALA A 26 15.58 -1.34 4.22
CA ALA A 26 16.67 -1.57 5.16
C ALA A 26 16.54 -2.91 5.92
N TRP A 27 15.31 -3.44 6.03
CA TRP A 27 15.02 -4.76 6.61
C TRP A 27 15.02 -5.91 5.59
N GLY A 28 15.23 -5.65 4.29
CA GLY A 28 15.18 -6.67 3.23
C GLY A 28 13.80 -7.27 3.00
N VAL A 29 12.74 -6.53 3.35
CA VAL A 29 11.33 -6.96 3.26
C VAL A 29 10.50 -6.03 2.38
N GLU A 30 11.14 -5.21 1.54
CA GLU A 30 10.49 -4.24 0.66
C GLU A 30 9.51 -4.88 -0.33
N LYS A 31 9.73 -6.15 -0.70
CA LYS A 31 8.79 -6.93 -1.52
C LYS A 31 7.38 -7.04 -0.94
N TYR A 32 7.23 -6.83 0.37
CA TYR A 32 5.93 -6.83 1.04
C TYR A 32 5.28 -5.45 1.14
N PHE A 33 5.96 -4.37 0.74
CA PHE A 33 5.43 -3.01 0.76
C PHE A 33 4.56 -2.72 -0.45
N ALA A 34 3.36 -2.19 -0.24
CA ALA A 34 2.48 -1.71 -1.30
C ALA A 34 1.89 -0.34 -0.94
N CYS A 35 1.99 0.62 -1.86
CA CYS A 35 1.33 1.92 -1.76
C CYS A 35 0.75 2.31 -3.13
N PRO A 36 -0.44 1.81 -3.50
CA PRO A 36 -1.07 2.19 -4.76
C PRO A 36 -1.58 3.64 -4.71
N MET A 37 -1.75 4.25 -5.88
CA MET A 37 -2.47 5.51 -5.99
C MET A 37 -3.95 5.29 -5.70
N LEU A 38 -4.52 6.05 -4.76
CA LEU A 38 -5.93 5.95 -4.39
C LEU A 38 -6.82 6.84 -5.24
N ASN A 39 -8.04 6.37 -5.50
CA ASN A 39 -9.10 7.18 -6.09
C ASN A 39 -9.50 8.31 -5.13
N VAL A 40 -9.94 9.45 -5.68
CA VAL A 40 -10.43 10.59 -4.89
C VAL A 40 -11.77 10.31 -4.21
N SER A 41 -12.58 9.38 -4.74
CA SER A 41 -13.81 8.91 -4.12
C SER A 41 -13.50 7.99 -2.94
N PRO A 42 -13.97 8.30 -1.71
CA PRO A 42 -13.74 7.48 -0.54
C PRO A 42 -14.17 6.02 -0.72
N THR A 43 -15.36 5.80 -1.28
CA THR A 43 -15.90 4.44 -1.51
C THR A 43 -15.01 3.64 -2.48
N LEU A 44 -14.53 4.27 -3.55
CA LEU A 44 -13.63 3.61 -4.50
C LEU A 44 -12.25 3.35 -3.89
N ALA A 45 -11.72 4.26 -3.08
CA ALA A 45 -10.45 4.06 -2.38
C ALA A 45 -10.50 2.87 -1.40
N ILE A 46 -11.60 2.73 -0.66
CA ILE A 46 -11.82 1.56 0.21
C ILE A 46 -11.93 0.28 -0.63
N ALA A 47 -12.72 0.29 -1.71
CA ALA A 47 -12.83 -0.87 -2.59
C ALA A 47 -11.47 -1.29 -3.18
N GLN A 48 -10.61 -0.33 -3.56
CA GLN A 48 -9.24 -0.58 -4.00
C GLN A 48 -8.39 -1.23 -2.89
N ALA A 49 -8.46 -0.72 -1.66
CA ALA A 49 -7.72 -1.28 -0.52
C ALA A 49 -8.18 -2.71 -0.21
N GLU A 50 -9.48 -2.97 -0.18
CA GLU A 50 -10.03 -4.30 0.04
C GLU A 50 -9.63 -5.29 -1.06
N ALA A 51 -9.64 -4.86 -2.32
CA ALA A 51 -9.19 -5.68 -3.45
C ALA A 51 -7.71 -6.04 -3.33
N ALA A 52 -6.85 -5.10 -2.94
CA ALA A 52 -5.43 -5.38 -2.69
C ALA A 52 -5.24 -6.37 -1.54
N ILE A 53 -6.01 -6.24 -0.45
CA ILE A 53 -5.99 -7.18 0.68
C ILE A 53 -6.43 -8.59 0.24
N ARG A 54 -7.52 -8.70 -0.53
CA ARG A 54 -8.00 -9.98 -1.06
C ARG A 54 -6.95 -10.63 -1.97
N GLY A 55 -6.36 -9.87 -2.90
CA GLY A 55 -5.33 -10.37 -3.81
C GLY A 55 -4.10 -10.88 -3.07
N ALA A 56 -3.64 -10.14 -2.04
CA ALA A 56 -2.49 -10.55 -1.24
C ALA A 56 -2.76 -11.79 -0.37
N ARG A 57 -4.01 -11.99 0.08
CA ARG A 57 -4.41 -13.22 0.79
C ARG A 57 -4.51 -14.41 -0.14
N ALA A 58 -5.04 -14.21 -1.35
CA ALA A 58 -5.18 -15.27 -2.35
C ALA A 58 -3.83 -15.75 -2.90
N GLY A 59 -2.84 -14.87 -3.00
CA GLY A 59 -1.46 -15.23 -3.35
C GLY A 59 -0.61 -15.73 -2.18
N GLY A 60 -1.21 -15.97 -1.01
CA GLY A 60 -0.52 -16.28 0.24
C GLY A 60 -0.35 -17.77 0.57
N GLU A 61 -0.74 -18.68 -0.32
CA GLU A 61 -0.49 -20.13 -0.20
C GLU A 61 0.03 -20.71 -1.53
N THR A 62 1.36 -20.72 -1.68
CA THR A 62 2.21 -21.89 -1.97
C THR A 62 3.63 -21.58 -1.53
#